data_AF-A0A973AF95-F1
#
_entry.id   AF-A0A973AF95-F1
#
_cell.length_a   1.000
_cell.length_b   1.000
_cell.length_c   1.000
_cell.angle_alpha   90.00
_cell.angle_beta   90.00
_cell.angle_gamma   90.00
#
_symmetry.space_group_name_H-M   'P 1'
#
loop_
_entity.id
_entity.type
_entity.pdbx_description
1 polymer ?
#
loop_
_entity_poly.entity_id
_entity_poly.type
_entity_poly.pdbx_seq_one_letter_code
_entity_poly.pdbx_strand_id
1 'polypeptide(L)'
;MTTPTEKTPAPEGQFDPSTDLAQLYELATLVTAAKDALSDEMVNRLSSAFSEGIVLLDRLTRNEGLMQLLQVLDRPESQYLLKSLADALGEMSRELATAPPAKGGLFAMMNLASQPGTQEGLRAMSILGQHWNDSLRQMHRDGGKK
;
A
#
# COMPACT_ATOMS: atom_id res chain seq x y z
N MET A 1 -55.86 43.46 -66.23
CA MET A 1 -55.06 42.37 -66.80
C MET A 1 -53.68 42.47 -66.15
N THR A 2 -53.42 41.86 -64.97
CA THR A 2 -53.00 40.45 -64.75
C THR A 2 -51.81 40.09 -65.65
N THR A 3 -50.63 39.68 -65.17
CA THR A 3 -50.31 38.67 -64.12
C THR A 3 -48.82 38.81 -63.68
N PRO A 4 -48.26 38.00 -62.74
CA PRO A 4 -47.43 38.47 -61.64
C PRO A 4 -45.97 37.95 -61.68
N THR A 5 -45.02 38.63 -61.04
CA THR A 5 -43.70 38.02 -60.75
C THR A 5 -43.72 37.44 -59.34
N GLU A 6 -44.11 36.18 -59.34
CA GLU A 6 -43.80 35.07 -58.43
C GLU A 6 -42.70 35.33 -57.38
N LYS A 7 -43.10 35.16 -56.13
CA LYS A 7 -42.23 34.98 -54.97
C LYS A 7 -41.62 33.58 -55.06
N THR A 8 -40.38 33.47 -55.51
CA THR A 8 -39.63 32.20 -55.44
C THR A 8 -38.89 32.13 -54.09
N PRO A 9 -38.98 31.03 -53.33
CA PRO A 9 -38.27 30.88 -52.06
C PRO A 9 -36.76 30.72 -52.33
N ALA A 10 -35.94 31.29 -51.45
CA ALA A 10 -34.49 31.07 -51.45
C ALA A 10 -34.20 29.56 -51.40
N PRO A 11 -33.29 29.03 -52.25
CA PRO A 11 -32.91 27.64 -52.16
C PRO A 11 -32.12 27.44 -50.86
N GLU A 12 -32.65 26.54 -50.06
CA GLU A 12 -31.98 25.91 -48.94
C GLU A 12 -30.65 25.29 -49.43
N GLY A 13 -29.58 25.50 -48.68
CA GLY A 13 -28.34 24.72 -48.81
C GLY A 13 -27.37 25.13 -49.92
N GLN A 14 -26.74 26.30 -49.81
CA GLN A 14 -25.52 26.57 -50.57
C GLN A 14 -24.33 25.92 -49.85
N PHE A 15 -23.88 24.77 -50.35
CA PHE A 15 -22.64 24.14 -49.93
C PHE A 15 -21.48 24.99 -50.47
N ASP A 16 -20.96 25.89 -49.64
CA ASP A 16 -19.77 26.68 -49.97
C ASP A 16 -18.53 25.93 -49.44
N PRO A 17 -17.84 25.16 -50.30
CA PRO A 17 -16.76 24.28 -49.87
C PRO A 17 -15.63 25.02 -49.17
N SER A 18 -15.43 26.30 -49.50
CA SER A 18 -14.42 27.18 -48.88
C SER A 18 -14.70 27.42 -47.39
N THR A 19 -15.96 27.69 -47.06
CA THR A 19 -16.38 28.06 -45.71
C THR A 19 -16.45 26.83 -44.80
N ASP A 20 -16.93 25.70 -45.34
CA ASP A 20 -17.05 24.44 -44.60
C ASP A 20 -15.66 23.83 -44.30
N LEU A 21 -14.71 23.94 -45.25
CA LEU A 21 -13.31 23.56 -45.03
C LEU A 21 -12.62 24.43 -43.97
N ALA A 22 -12.92 25.73 -43.94
CA ALA A 22 -12.38 26.63 -42.92
C ALA A 22 -12.91 26.29 -41.52
N GLN A 23 -14.22 26.00 -41.39
CA GLN A 23 -14.83 25.58 -40.12
C GLN A 23 -14.30 24.23 -39.62
N LEU A 24 -14.11 23.26 -40.54
CA LEU A 24 -13.49 21.98 -40.21
C LEU A 24 -12.02 22.14 -39.77
N TYR A 25 -11.29 23.08 -40.38
CA TYR A 25 -9.93 23.40 -39.99
C TYR A 25 -9.86 24.05 -38.59
N GLU A 26 -10.74 25.00 -38.29
CA GLU A 26 -10.84 25.60 -36.96
C GLU A 26 -11.23 24.56 -35.89
N LEU A 27 -12.16 23.66 -36.21
CA LEU A 27 -12.55 22.57 -35.30
C LEU A 27 -11.40 21.57 -35.09
N ALA A 28 -10.68 21.20 -36.15
CA ALA A 28 -9.51 20.33 -36.04
C ALA A 28 -8.40 20.97 -35.19
N THR A 29 -8.20 22.29 -35.33
CA THR A 29 -7.24 23.05 -34.55
C THR A 29 -7.65 23.12 -33.07
N LEU A 30 -8.93 23.35 -32.79
CA LEU A 30 -9.50 23.37 -31.45
C LEU A 30 -9.41 21.99 -30.77
N VAL A 31 -9.76 20.92 -31.49
CA VAL A 31 -9.68 19.54 -30.99
C VAL A 31 -8.23 19.16 -30.73
N THR A 32 -7.29 19.57 -31.58
CA THR A 32 -5.86 19.33 -31.38
C THR A 32 -5.36 20.07 -30.13
N ALA A 33 -5.71 21.34 -29.95
CA ALA A 33 -5.35 22.12 -28.77
C ALA A 33 -5.99 21.58 -27.49
N ALA A 34 -7.24 21.13 -27.54
CA ALA A 34 -7.91 20.48 -26.41
C ALA A 34 -7.24 19.15 -26.04
N LYS A 35 -6.82 18.35 -27.03
CA LYS A 35 -6.10 17.09 -26.80
C LYS A 35 -4.73 17.34 -26.18
N ASP A 36 -4.03 18.37 -26.64
CA ASP A 36 -2.71 18.76 -26.15
C ASP A 36 -2.79 19.28 -24.71
N ALA A 37 -3.74 20.16 -24.41
CA ALA A 37 -3.97 20.67 -23.06
C ALA A 37 -4.36 19.57 -22.06
N LEU A 38 -5.17 18.60 -22.48
CA LEU A 38 -5.51 17.44 -21.65
C LEU A 38 -4.31 16.50 -21.46
N SER A 39 -3.48 16.34 -22.49
CA SER A 39 -2.24 15.57 -22.42
C SER A 39 -1.24 16.22 -21.46
N ASP A 40 -1.03 17.53 -21.58
CA ASP A 40 -0.13 18.29 -20.72
C ASP A 40 -0.58 18.29 -19.27
N GLU A 41 -1.87 18.46 -19.00
CA GLU A 41 -2.40 18.39 -17.64
C GLU A 41 -2.24 16.97 -17.04
N MET A 42 -2.50 15.91 -17.82
CA MET A 42 -2.26 14.54 -17.36
C MET A 42 -0.78 14.26 -17.11
N VAL A 43 0.09 14.70 -18.03
CA VAL A 43 1.55 14.56 -17.90
C VAL A 43 2.06 15.36 -16.71
N ASN A 44 1.53 16.55 -16.45
CA ASN A 44 1.89 17.39 -15.32
C ASN A 44 1.48 16.74 -13.99
N ARG A 45 0.24 16.24 -13.90
CA ARG A 45 -0.24 15.53 -12.69
C ARG A 45 0.52 14.23 -12.45
N LEU A 46 0.83 13.48 -13.51
CA LEU A 46 1.63 12.26 -13.43
C LEU A 46 3.05 12.59 -12.97
N SER A 47 3.68 13.60 -13.57
CA SER A 47 5.03 14.06 -13.21
C SER A 47 5.08 14.60 -11.77
N SER A 48 4.03 15.28 -11.33
CA SER A 48 3.87 15.72 -9.94
C SER A 48 3.76 14.53 -8.99
N ALA A 49 2.89 13.56 -9.30
CA ALA A 49 2.72 12.35 -8.50
C ALA A 49 4.01 11.51 -8.43
N PHE A 50 4.75 11.38 -9.53
CA PHE A 50 6.06 10.74 -9.53
C PHE A 50 7.10 11.52 -8.74
N SER A 51 7.13 12.84 -8.85
CA SER A 51 8.05 13.69 -8.09
C SER A 51 7.78 13.58 -6.59
N GLU A 52 6.52 13.62 -6.18
CA GLU A 52 6.11 13.38 -4.79
C GLU A 52 6.43 11.96 -4.34
N GLY A 53 6.18 10.96 -5.18
CA GLY A 53 6.53 9.56 -4.91
C GLY A 53 8.03 9.35 -4.71
N ILE A 54 8.87 9.98 -5.53
CA ILE A 54 10.34 9.96 -5.38
C ILE A 54 10.77 10.67 -4.09
N VAL A 55 10.14 11.77 -3.72
CA VAL A 55 10.42 12.46 -2.45
C VAL A 55 10.02 11.61 -1.24
N LEU A 56 8.88 10.91 -1.30
CA LEU A 56 8.48 9.97 -0.25
C LEU A 56 9.44 8.79 -0.17
N LEU A 57 9.91 8.29 -1.32
CA LEU A 57 10.91 7.22 -1.38
C LEU A 57 12.25 7.70 -0.80
N ASP A 58 12.73 8.89 -1.13
CA ASP A 58 13.96 9.47 -0.54
C ASP A 58 13.80 9.64 0.98
N ARG A 59 12.65 10.11 1.45
CA ARG A 59 12.35 10.20 2.89
C ARG A 59 12.30 8.83 3.56
N LEU A 60 11.75 7.82 2.90
CA LEU A 60 11.71 6.44 3.40
C LEU A 60 13.12 5.84 3.46
N THR A 61 13.94 6.05 2.44
CA THR A 61 15.33 5.59 2.37
C THR A 61 16.23 6.35 3.35
N ARG A 62 15.99 7.64 3.58
CA ARG A 62 16.66 8.45 4.60
C ARG A 62 16.15 8.19 6.01
N ASN A 63 15.03 7.48 6.16
CA ASN A 63 14.59 7.05 7.47
C ASN A 63 15.51 5.91 7.93
N GLU A 64 16.58 6.28 8.63
CA GLU A 64 17.58 5.35 9.16
C GLU A 64 16.94 4.25 10.00
N GLY A 65 15.85 4.54 10.72
CA GLY A 65 15.13 3.56 11.52
C GLY A 65 14.45 2.47 10.69
N LEU A 66 13.77 2.85 9.60
CA LEU A 66 13.13 1.89 8.70
C LEU A 66 14.16 1.08 7.91
N MET A 67 15.23 1.72 7.46
CA MET A 67 16.32 1.02 6.77
C MET A 67 17.04 0.05 7.72
N GLN A 68 17.28 0.44 8.98
CA GLN A 68 17.83 -0.45 10.00
C GLN A 68 16.89 -1.60 10.32
N LEU A 69 15.57 -1.37 10.41
CA LEU A 69 14.59 -2.43 10.63
C LEU A 69 14.59 -3.43 9.47
N LEU A 70 14.63 -2.94 8.23
CA LEU A 70 14.73 -3.78 7.04
C LEU A 70 16.04 -4.59 7.05
N GLN A 71 17.17 -3.96 7.40
CA GLN A 71 18.44 -4.67 7.54
C GLN A 71 18.40 -5.74 8.63
N VAL A 72 17.77 -5.47 9.78
CA VAL A 72 17.59 -6.47 10.85
C VAL A 72 16.71 -7.61 10.36
N LEU A 73 15.65 -7.32 9.60
CA LEU A 73 14.73 -8.31 9.04
C LEU A 73 15.38 -9.16 7.94
N ASP A 74 16.31 -8.56 7.18
CA ASP A 74 17.07 -9.23 6.11
C ASP A 74 18.19 -10.14 6.65
N ARG A 75 18.52 -10.05 7.94
CA ARG A 75 19.50 -10.95 8.55
C ARG A 75 19.02 -12.40 8.49
N PRO A 76 19.89 -13.36 8.12
CA PRO A 76 19.51 -14.76 8.02
C PRO A 76 19.00 -15.31 9.36
N GLU A 77 19.49 -14.80 10.48
CA GLU A 77 19.01 -15.17 11.81
C GLU A 77 17.54 -14.73 12.02
N SER A 78 17.18 -13.51 11.64
CA SER A 78 15.81 -13.00 11.76
C SER A 78 14.85 -13.75 10.85
N GLN A 79 15.27 -14.04 9.62
CA GLN A 79 14.47 -14.83 8.67
C GLN A 79 14.23 -16.25 9.21
N TYR A 80 15.27 -16.89 9.77
CA TYR A 80 15.15 -18.21 10.38
C TYR A 80 14.21 -18.19 11.60
N LEU A 81 14.35 -17.19 12.48
CA LEU A 81 13.49 -17.03 13.66
C LEU A 81 12.03 -16.83 13.26
N LEU A 82 11.75 -15.92 12.33
CA LEU A 82 10.39 -15.66 11.85
C LEU A 82 9.77 -16.90 11.20
N LYS A 83 10.54 -17.64 10.39
CA LYS A 83 10.08 -18.91 9.82
C LYS A 83 9.77 -19.93 10.91
N SER A 84 10.70 -20.16 11.84
CA SER A 84 10.50 -21.12 12.93
C SER A 84 9.30 -20.80 13.81
N LEU A 85 9.08 -19.51 14.09
CA LEU A 85 7.93 -19.03 14.86
C LEU A 85 6.62 -19.22 14.08
N ALA A 86 6.61 -18.90 12.79
CA ALA A 86 5.44 -19.08 11.93
C ALA A 86 5.06 -20.57 11.80
N ASP A 87 6.07 -21.44 11.62
CA ASP A 87 5.88 -22.89 11.55
C ASP A 87 5.32 -23.43 12.88
N ALA A 88 5.91 -23.04 14.01
CA ALA A 88 5.44 -23.44 15.34
C ALA A 88 4.02 -22.93 15.67
N LEU A 89 3.69 -21.69 15.29
CA LEU A 89 2.35 -21.13 15.46
C LEU A 89 1.33 -21.87 14.59
N GLY A 90 1.71 -22.23 13.36
CA GLY A 90 0.88 -23.03 12.45
C GLY A 90 0.63 -24.43 12.99
N GLU A 91 1.66 -25.08 13.54
CA GLU A 91 1.55 -26.39 14.18
C GLU A 91 0.66 -26.34 15.43
N MET A 92 0.90 -25.37 16.32
CA MET A 92 0.04 -25.13 17.50
C MET A 92 -1.42 -24.90 17.10
N SER A 93 -1.67 -24.08 16.06
CA SER A 93 -3.03 -23.82 15.59
C SER A 93 -3.72 -25.08 15.07
N ARG A 94 -3.00 -25.96 14.36
CA ARG A 94 -3.53 -27.24 13.87
C ARG A 94 -3.78 -28.23 15.00
N GLU A 95 -2.87 -28.29 15.97
CA GLU A 95 -3.00 -29.14 17.16
C GLU A 95 -4.23 -28.72 17.97
N LEU A 96 -4.41 -27.43 18.24
CA LEU A 96 -5.60 -26.92 18.93
C LEU A 96 -6.90 -27.19 18.16
N ALA A 97 -6.87 -27.12 16.83
CA ALA A 97 -8.04 -27.40 16.00
C ALA A 97 -8.44 -28.88 15.96
N THR A 98 -7.50 -29.78 16.25
CA THR A 98 -7.71 -31.24 16.17
C THR A 98 -7.74 -31.92 17.55
N ALA A 99 -7.25 -31.27 18.59
CA ALA A 99 -7.22 -31.79 19.94
C ALA A 99 -8.61 -31.78 20.60
N PRO A 100 -8.95 -32.80 21.41
CA PRO A 100 -10.16 -32.75 22.23
C PRO A 100 -10.08 -31.60 23.24
N PRO A 101 -11.22 -30.98 23.61
CA PRO A 101 -11.23 -29.87 24.56
C PRO A 101 -10.58 -30.29 25.89
N ALA A 102 -9.86 -29.36 26.50
CA ALA A 102 -9.13 -29.62 27.74
C ALA A 102 -10.08 -30.20 28.80
N LYS A 103 -9.65 -31.30 29.46
CA LYS A 103 -10.46 -32.07 30.42
C LYS A 103 -10.96 -31.26 31.63
N GLY A 104 -10.41 -30.06 31.87
CA GLY A 104 -10.81 -29.16 32.96
C GLY A 104 -10.50 -29.67 34.38
N GLY A 105 -10.59 -28.79 35.37
CA GLY A 105 -10.45 -29.11 36.80
C GLY A 105 -9.06 -28.85 37.41
N LEU A 106 -9.02 -28.73 38.75
CA LEU A 106 -7.81 -28.42 39.53
C LEU A 106 -6.70 -29.46 39.31
N PHE A 107 -7.08 -30.74 39.20
CA PHE A 107 -6.12 -31.82 38.94
C PHE A 107 -5.49 -31.71 37.55
N ALA A 108 -6.27 -31.40 36.51
CA ALA A 108 -5.75 -31.23 35.16
C ALA A 108 -4.81 -30.01 35.06
N MET A 109 -5.13 -28.92 35.76
CA MET A 109 -4.24 -27.76 35.89
C MET A 109 -2.92 -28.11 36.58
N MET A 110 -2.96 -28.83 37.71
CA MET A 110 -1.76 -29.27 38.42
C MET A 110 -0.90 -30.19 37.55
N ASN A 111 -1.55 -31.11 36.82
CA ASN A 111 -0.88 -32.01 35.91
C ASN A 111 -0.23 -31.25 34.74
N LEU A 112 -0.92 -30.28 34.13
CA LEU A 112 -0.37 -29.43 33.07
C LEU A 112 0.83 -28.61 33.56
N ALA A 113 0.74 -27.98 34.72
CA ALA A 113 1.85 -27.23 35.29
C ALA A 113 3.07 -28.12 35.65
N SER A 114 2.83 -29.40 35.91
CA SER A 114 3.88 -30.39 36.18
C SER A 114 4.50 -30.96 34.89
N GLN A 115 3.97 -30.65 33.70
CA GLN A 115 4.55 -31.11 32.44
C GLN A 115 5.88 -30.40 32.20
N PRO A 116 6.97 -31.14 31.89
CA PRO A 116 8.27 -30.56 31.58
C PRO A 116 8.20 -29.49 30.49
N GLY A 117 7.43 -29.73 29.42
CA GLY A 117 7.27 -28.77 28.33
C GLY A 117 6.61 -27.45 28.75
N THR A 118 5.64 -27.49 29.69
CA THR A 118 5.03 -26.27 30.24
C THR A 118 6.02 -25.49 31.11
N GLN A 119 6.82 -26.19 31.90
CA GLN A 119 7.87 -25.57 32.72
C GLN A 119 8.97 -24.93 31.87
N GLU A 120 9.42 -25.63 30.83
CA GLU A 120 10.41 -25.12 29.88
C GLU A 120 9.87 -23.91 29.09
N GLY A 121 8.61 -23.94 28.67
CA GLY A 121 7.95 -22.81 28.01
C GLY A 121 7.88 -21.58 28.92
N LEU A 122 7.46 -21.75 30.18
CA LEU A 122 7.43 -20.67 31.16
C LEU A 122 8.84 -20.11 31.44
N ARG A 123 9.85 -20.98 31.52
CA ARG A 123 11.25 -20.58 31.69
C ARG A 123 11.75 -19.79 30.48
N ALA A 124 11.47 -20.25 29.26
CA ALA A 124 11.85 -19.57 28.02
C ALA A 124 11.23 -18.16 27.94
N MET A 125 9.93 -18.04 28.26
CA MET A 125 9.24 -16.76 28.34
C MET A 125 9.84 -15.83 29.39
N SER A 126 10.24 -16.37 30.54
CA SER A 126 10.91 -15.59 31.59
C SER A 126 12.27 -15.05 31.14
N ILE A 127 13.10 -15.89 30.53
CA ILE A 127 14.43 -15.48 30.01
C ILE A 127 14.27 -14.42 28.91
N LEU A 128 13.35 -14.62 27.97
CA LEU A 128 13.05 -13.65 26.92
C LEU A 128 12.64 -12.29 27.51
N GLY A 129 11.74 -12.30 28.51
CA GLY A 129 11.28 -11.09 29.19
C GLY A 129 12.40 -10.35 29.92
N GLN A 130 13.33 -11.07 30.56
CA GLN A 130 14.49 -10.46 31.24
C GLN A 130 15.38 -9.70 30.25
N HIS A 131 15.77 -10.34 29.14
CA HIS A 131 16.59 -9.70 28.12
C HIS A 131 15.90 -8.51 27.46
N TRP A 132 14.60 -8.61 27.19
CA TRP A 132 13.85 -7.51 26.60
C TRP A 132 13.77 -6.31 27.56
N ASN A 133 13.40 -6.53 28.82
CA ASN A 133 13.34 -5.46 29.81
C ASN A 133 14.70 -4.80 30.04
N ASP A 134 15.78 -5.57 30.07
CA ASP A 134 17.13 -5.02 30.23
C ASP A 134 17.55 -4.18 29.01
N SER A 135 17.21 -4.62 27.79
CA SER A 135 17.43 -3.83 26.58
C SER A 135 16.66 -2.51 26.57
N LEU A 136 15.39 -2.50 26.99
CA LEU A 136 14.58 -1.28 27.08
C LEU A 136 15.14 -0.31 28.13
N ARG A 137 15.58 -0.83 29.28
CA ARG A 137 16.21 -0.02 30.33
C ARG A 137 17.52 0.61 29.88
N GLN A 138 18.32 -0.11 29.10
CA GLN A 138 19.56 0.42 28.52
C GLN A 138 19.25 1.53 27.51
N MET A 139 18.26 1.34 26.64
CA MET A 139 17.83 2.36 25.68
C MET A 139 17.34 3.64 26.36
N HIS A 140 16.56 3.55 27.45
CA HIS A 140 16.14 4.72 28.22
C HIS A 140 17.30 5.43 28.92
N ARG A 141 18.32 4.68 29.37
CA ARG A 141 19.51 5.23 30.01
C ARG A 141 20.40 5.97 29.02
N ASP A 142 20.51 5.50 27.79
CA ASP A 142 21.34 6.10 26.74
C ASP A 142 20.59 7.22 26.00
N GLY A 143 19.27 7.14 25.88
CA GLY A 143 18.42 8.21 25.35
C GLY A 143 18.37 9.47 26.22
N GLY A 144 18.70 9.36 27.52
CA GLY A 144 18.84 10.51 28.42
C GLY A 144 20.21 11.21 28.38
N LYS A 145 21.15 10.73 27.54
CA LYS A 145 22.52 11.27 27.41
C LYS A 145 22.80 11.93 26.04
N LYS A 146 21.76 12.14 25.22
CA LYS A 146 21.87 12.91 23.97
C LYS A 146 21.29 14.31 24.12
#